data_AF-A0A151QZ08-F1
#
_entry.id   AF-A0A151QZ08-F1
#
_cell.length_a   1.000
_cell.length_b   1.000
_cell.length_c   1.000
_cell.angle_alpha   90.00
_cell.angle_beta   90.00
_cell.angle_gamma   90.00
#
_symmetry.space_group_name_H-M   'P 1'
#
loop_
_entity.id
_entity.type
_entity.pdbx_description
1 polymer ?
#
loop_
_entity_poly.entity_id
_entity_poly.type
_entity_poly.pdbx_seq_one_letter_code
_entity_poly.pdbx_strand_id
1 'polypeptide(L)'
;MNSPASSGRIIAPPQSTTQETPYKLTYRADAMIPVEVREMSHRCQVFNSEQNARELEADLDLVDELRDEAQIHEEACKLRASRRYNTRVKPRSFRVGDLVWQLLGEARKDTSDGKLAPTWGGPF
;
A
#
# COMPACT_ATOMS: atom_id res chain seq x y z
N MET A 1 3.58 -46.83 5.24
CA MET A 1 2.82 -45.56 5.40
C MET A 1 3.83 -44.44 5.59
N ASN A 2 4.32 -43.82 4.51
CA ASN A 2 5.26 -42.70 4.61
C ASN A 2 4.67 -41.53 3.82
N SER A 3 4.12 -40.54 4.54
CA SER A 3 3.74 -39.24 3.99
C SER A 3 5.00 -38.43 3.68
N PRO A 4 5.11 -37.75 2.53
CA PRO A 4 6.18 -36.79 2.33
C PRO A 4 5.82 -35.49 3.06
N ALA A 5 6.72 -35.03 3.91
CA ALA A 5 6.62 -33.74 4.56
C ALA A 5 6.51 -32.65 3.48
N SER A 6 5.40 -31.91 3.49
CA SER A 6 5.20 -30.73 2.69
C SER A 6 6.25 -29.70 3.12
N SER A 7 7.22 -29.45 2.23
CA SER A 7 8.20 -28.38 2.36
C SER A 7 7.45 -27.04 2.25
N GLY A 8 6.94 -26.58 3.38
CA GLY A 8 6.22 -25.32 3.50
C GLY A 8 7.20 -24.17 3.43
N ARG A 9 7.20 -23.45 2.31
CA ARG A 9 7.89 -22.17 2.13
C ARG A 9 7.18 -21.15 3.03
N ILE A 10 7.65 -20.96 4.27
CA ILE A 10 7.06 -19.99 5.22
C ILE A 10 7.62 -18.60 4.87
N ILE A 11 7.04 -18.02 3.82
CA ILE A 11 7.28 -16.63 3.43
C ILE A 11 6.25 -15.76 4.16
N ALA A 12 6.64 -14.59 4.68
CA ALA A 12 5.67 -13.62 5.17
C ALA A 12 4.64 -13.33 4.06
N PRO A 13 3.32 -13.29 4.37
CA PRO A 13 2.31 -13.19 3.33
C PRO A 13 2.54 -11.93 2.47
N PRO A 14 2.54 -12.07 1.13
CA PRO A 14 2.77 -10.96 0.23
C PRO A 14 1.68 -9.91 0.40
N GLN A 15 2.03 -8.63 0.26
CA GLN A 15 1.05 -7.56 0.34
C GLN A 15 0.12 -7.61 -0.88
N SER A 16 -1.19 -7.45 -0.69
CA SER A 16 -2.18 -7.64 -1.77
C SER A 16 -1.96 -6.74 -2.98
N THR A 17 -1.32 -5.58 -2.78
CA THR A 17 -1.12 -4.57 -3.82
C THR A 17 0.19 -4.76 -4.58
N THR A 18 1.25 -5.22 -3.91
CA THR A 18 2.60 -5.31 -4.50
C THR A 18 3.01 -6.75 -4.79
N GLN A 19 2.27 -7.75 -4.29
CA GLN A 19 2.62 -9.17 -4.28
C GLN A 19 4.01 -9.51 -3.69
N GLU A 20 4.67 -8.53 -3.08
CA GLU A 20 6.00 -8.63 -2.49
C GLU A 20 5.92 -8.66 -0.95
N THR A 21 6.93 -9.26 -0.33
CA THR A 21 6.99 -9.36 1.15
C THR A 21 7.48 -8.04 1.74
N PRO A 22 6.97 -7.63 2.93
CA PRO A 22 7.43 -6.39 3.58
C PRO A 22 8.95 -6.32 3.82
N TYR A 23 9.59 -7.47 4.05
CA TYR A 23 11.03 -7.57 4.25
C TYR A 23 11.81 -7.31 2.96
N LYS A 24 11.37 -7.90 1.83
CA LYS A 24 11.97 -7.65 0.51
C LYS A 24 11.81 -6.20 0.09
N LEU A 25 10.73 -5.53 0.48
CA LEU A 25 10.56 -4.09 0.25
C LEU A 25 11.52 -3.21 1.07
N THR A 26 11.96 -3.66 2.26
CA THR A 26 12.85 -2.87 3.14
C THR A 26 14.33 -3.14 2.87
N TYR A 27 14.69 -4.41 2.68
CA TYR A 27 16.08 -4.84 2.57
C TYR A 27 16.48 -5.24 1.14
N ARG A 28 15.56 -5.14 0.18
CA ARG A 28 15.74 -5.53 -1.23
C ARG A 28 16.19 -6.98 -1.45
N ALA A 29 16.04 -7.83 -0.44
CA ALA A 29 16.42 -9.22 -0.47
C ALA A 29 15.40 -10.04 0.32
N ASP A 30 15.27 -11.34 0.00
CA ASP A 30 14.43 -12.25 0.77
C ASP A 30 14.98 -12.45 2.20
N ALA A 31 14.07 -12.60 3.17
CA ALA A 31 14.42 -12.82 4.57
C ALA A 31 14.93 -14.24 4.81
N MET A 32 16.01 -14.38 5.59
CA MET A 32 16.45 -15.66 6.14
C MET A 32 16.02 -15.78 7.60
N ILE A 33 15.32 -16.86 7.97
CA ILE A 33 14.89 -17.09 9.35
C ILE A 33 16.05 -17.73 10.14
N PRO A 34 16.35 -17.29 11.37
CA PRO A 34 17.49 -17.79 12.16
C PRO A 34 17.49 -19.29 12.48
N VAL A 35 16.37 -19.99 12.32
CA VAL A 35 16.28 -21.43 12.63
C VAL A 35 17.18 -22.27 11.71
N GLU A 36 17.35 -21.83 10.45
CA GLU A 36 18.24 -22.45 9.47
C GLU A 36 19.73 -22.16 9.73
N VAL A 37 20.08 -21.27 10.67
CA VAL A 37 21.47 -20.90 11.00
C VAL A 37 22.05 -21.81 12.09
N ARG A 38 21.20 -22.42 12.94
CA ARG A 38 21.65 -23.33 14.01
C ARG A 38 22.01 -24.74 13.51
N GLU A 39 21.49 -25.13 12.36
CA GLU A 39 21.76 -26.39 11.69
C GLU A 39 22.29 -26.03 10.30
N MET A 40 23.49 -26.48 9.90
CA MET A 40 24.09 -26.05 8.62
C MET A 40 23.22 -26.47 7.43
N SER A 41 22.29 -25.61 7.03
CA SER A 41 21.31 -25.91 6.00
C SER A 41 21.99 -26.10 4.64
N HIS A 42 21.36 -26.85 3.75
CA HIS A 42 21.85 -27.05 2.38
C HIS A 42 22.10 -25.70 1.65
N ARG A 43 21.36 -24.63 2.00
CA ARG A 43 21.56 -23.29 1.44
C ARG A 43 22.86 -22.64 1.92
N CYS A 44 23.31 -22.92 3.15
CA CYS A 44 24.63 -22.50 3.62
C CYS A 44 25.75 -23.28 2.93
N GLN A 45 25.54 -24.57 2.65
CA GLN A 45 26.55 -25.43 1.98
C GLN A 45 26.73 -25.08 0.50
N VAL A 46 25.66 -24.64 -0.17
CA VAL A 46 25.66 -24.28 -1.60
C VAL A 46 25.78 -22.76 -1.81
N PHE A 47 26.00 -21.99 -0.74
CA PHE A 47 26.16 -20.54 -0.85
C PHE A 47 27.34 -20.19 -1.74
N ASN A 48 27.05 -19.49 -2.85
CA ASN A 48 28.04 -18.98 -3.78
C ASN A 48 27.94 -17.46 -3.81
N SER A 49 28.94 -16.80 -3.22
CA SER A 49 28.99 -15.34 -3.13
C SER A 49 29.11 -14.66 -4.49
N GLU A 50 29.80 -15.27 -5.46
CA GLU A 50 29.96 -14.69 -6.80
C GLU A 50 28.65 -14.73 -7.57
N GLN A 51 27.93 -15.85 -7.49
CA GLN A 51 26.61 -15.98 -8.11
C GLN A 51 25.61 -14.99 -7.47
N ASN A 52 25.61 -14.88 -6.14
CA ASN A 52 24.77 -13.93 -5.42
C ASN A 52 25.11 -12.47 -5.77
N ALA A 53 26.38 -12.14 -6.00
CA ALA A 53 26.77 -10.79 -6.43
C ALA A 53 26.25 -10.45 -7.84
N ARG A 54 26.29 -11.42 -8.76
CA ARG A 54 25.74 -11.26 -10.13
C ARG A 54 24.21 -11.13 -10.12
N GLU A 55 23.53 -11.92 -9.30
CA GLU A 55 22.08 -11.82 -9.13
C GLU A 55 21.69 -10.48 -8.50
N LEU A 56 22.44 -10.00 -7.51
CA LEU A 56 22.23 -8.68 -6.92
C LEU A 56 22.44 -7.54 -7.93
N GLU A 57 23.45 -7.65 -8.80
CA GLU A 57 23.67 -6.68 -9.88
C GLU A 57 22.48 -6.65 -10.84
N ALA A 58 21.99 -7.81 -11.28
CA ALA A 58 20.81 -7.90 -12.14
C ALA A 58 19.53 -7.36 -11.46
N ASP A 59 19.34 -7.63 -10.17
CA ASP A 59 18.21 -7.09 -9.41
C ASP A 59 18.29 -5.56 -9.30
N LEU A 60 19.49 -5.00 -9.10
CA LEU A 60 19.69 -3.56 -9.04
C LEU A 60 19.38 -2.87 -10.38
N ASP A 61 19.72 -3.50 -11.51
CA ASP A 61 19.36 -3.01 -12.84
C ASP A 61 17.83 -2.98 -13.04
N LEU A 62 17.12 -3.97 -12.49
CA LEU A 62 15.66 -4.08 -12.61
C LEU A 62 14.88 -3.12 -11.69
N VAL A 63 15.51 -2.65 -10.60
CA VAL A 63 14.83 -1.80 -9.58
C VAL A 63 14.24 -0.53 -10.19
N ASP A 64 14.91 0.09 -11.15
CA ASP A 64 14.42 1.32 -11.76
C ASP A 64 13.22 1.06 -12.69
N GLU A 65 13.20 -0.05 -13.43
CA GLU A 65 12.04 -0.47 -14.22
C GLU A 65 10.81 -0.74 -13.34
N LEU A 66 11.01 -1.42 -12.20
CA LEU A 66 9.94 -1.68 -11.23
C LEU A 66 9.39 -0.39 -10.62
N ARG A 67 10.24 0.60 -10.38
CA ARG A 67 9.81 1.92 -9.88
C ARG A 67 9.00 2.68 -10.91
N ASP A 68 9.42 2.66 -12.17
CA ASP A 68 8.69 3.30 -13.26
C ASP A 68 7.31 2.64 -13.46
N GLU A 69 7.25 1.31 -13.43
CA GLU A 69 5.99 0.56 -13.51
C GLU A 69 5.06 0.90 -12.32
N ALA A 70 5.61 0.94 -11.11
CA ALA A 70 4.86 1.31 -9.91
C ALA A 70 4.30 2.75 -10.02
N GLN A 71 5.10 3.69 -10.52
CA GLN A 71 4.67 5.07 -10.73
C GLN A 71 3.55 5.17 -11.78
N ILE A 72 3.65 4.44 -12.90
CA ILE A 72 2.58 4.36 -13.91
C ILE A 72 1.29 3.83 -13.28
N HIS A 73 1.39 2.76 -12.50
CA HIS A 73 0.25 2.17 -11.80
C HIS A 73 -0.39 3.14 -10.79
N GLU A 74 0.43 3.87 -10.04
CA GLU A 74 -0.03 4.88 -9.08
C GLU A 74 -0.80 6.00 -9.79
N GLU A 75 -0.23 6.58 -10.84
CA GLU A 75 -0.87 7.64 -11.62
C GLU A 75 -2.16 7.15 -12.29
N ALA A 76 -2.18 5.94 -12.83
CA ALA A 76 -3.39 5.33 -13.38
C ALA A 76 -4.46 5.11 -12.29
N CYS A 77 -4.08 4.75 -11.07
CA CYS A 77 -4.99 4.66 -9.93
C CYS A 77 -5.56 6.03 -9.53
N LYS A 78 -4.72 7.05 -9.40
CA LYS A 78 -5.14 8.43 -9.11
C LYS A 78 -6.11 8.96 -10.17
N LEU A 79 -5.81 8.76 -11.45
CA LEU A 79 -6.67 9.18 -12.56
C LEU A 79 -8.01 8.46 -12.58
N ARG A 80 -8.03 7.14 -12.30
CA ARG A 80 -9.30 6.39 -12.18
C ARG A 80 -10.15 6.89 -11.03
N ALA A 81 -9.54 7.16 -9.87
CA ALA A 81 -10.23 7.70 -8.72
C ALA A 81 -10.80 9.11 -8.99
N SER A 82 -9.99 9.99 -9.59
CA SER A 82 -10.42 11.36 -9.91
C SER A 82 -11.55 11.38 -10.92
N ARG A 83 -11.50 10.56 -11.98
CA ARG A 83 -12.60 10.41 -12.95
C ARG A 83 -13.89 9.92 -12.28
N ARG A 84 -13.79 8.92 -11.40
CA ARG A 84 -14.95 8.39 -10.67
C ARG A 84 -15.57 9.43 -9.74
N TYR A 85 -14.75 10.24 -9.08
CA TYR A 85 -15.23 11.33 -8.23
C TYR A 85 -15.86 12.44 -9.06
N ASN A 86 -15.16 12.92 -10.09
CA ASN A 86 -15.57 14.05 -10.93
C ASN A 86 -16.84 13.78 -11.74
N THR A 87 -17.15 12.53 -12.09
CA THR A 87 -18.43 12.19 -12.73
C THR A 87 -19.65 12.40 -11.83
N ARG A 88 -19.47 12.37 -10.50
CA ARG A 88 -20.55 12.57 -9.51
C ARG A 88 -20.64 14.01 -9.03
N VAL A 89 -19.56 14.78 -9.13
CA VAL A 89 -19.51 16.16 -8.69
C VAL A 89 -19.98 17.09 -9.80
N LYS A 90 -21.01 17.89 -9.51
CA LYS A 90 -21.41 19.00 -10.37
C LYS A 90 -20.68 20.26 -9.91
N PRO A 91 -19.78 20.85 -10.72
CA PRO A 91 -19.16 22.12 -10.38
C PRO A 91 -20.24 23.18 -10.15
N ARG A 92 -20.12 23.95 -9.06
CA ARG A 92 -21.00 25.07 -8.76
C ARG A 92 -20.12 26.29 -8.51
N SER A 93 -20.42 27.38 -9.22
CA SER A 93 -19.81 28.68 -8.96
C SER A 93 -20.67 29.47 -7.99
N PHE A 94 -20.02 30.25 -7.13
CA PHE A 94 -20.67 31.14 -6.17
C PHE A 94 -20.20 32.57 -6.43
N ARG A 95 -21.09 33.55 -6.23
CA ARG A 95 -20.84 34.99 -6.33
C ARG A 95 -20.99 35.64 -4.95
N VAL A 96 -20.44 36.84 -4.81
CA VAL A 96 -20.66 37.67 -3.63
C VAL A 96 -22.17 37.94 -3.51
N GLY A 97 -22.76 37.56 -2.37
CA GLY A 97 -24.20 37.65 -2.10
C GLY A 97 -24.97 36.35 -2.28
N ASP A 98 -24.35 35.26 -2.77
CA ASP A 98 -24.99 33.95 -2.81
C ASP A 98 -25.01 33.32 -1.41
N LEU A 99 -26.20 32.95 -0.93
CA LEU A 99 -26.35 32.25 0.34
C LEU A 99 -25.92 30.78 0.21
N VAL A 100 -25.04 30.35 1.12
CA VAL A 100 -24.55 28.96 1.16
C VAL A 100 -24.74 28.32 2.53
N TRP A 101 -25.06 27.04 2.53
CA TRP A 101 -25.14 26.24 3.76
C TRP A 101 -23.74 25.78 4.16
N GLN A 102 -23.30 26.11 5.37
CA GLN A 102 -22.02 25.66 5.91
C GLN A 102 -22.19 24.31 6.64
N LEU A 103 -21.35 23.33 6.33
CA LEU A 103 -21.32 22.08 7.08
C LEU A 103 -20.83 22.34 8.51
N LEU A 104 -21.64 21.96 9.51
CA LEU A 104 -21.33 22.13 10.91
C LEU A 104 -20.50 20.92 11.38
N GLY A 105 -19.20 21.14 11.60
CA GLY A 105 -18.34 20.12 12.21
C GLY A 105 -18.81 19.78 13.64
N GLU A 106 -18.48 18.59 14.13
CA GLU A 106 -18.95 18.10 15.44
C GLU A 106 -18.68 19.09 16.59
N ALA A 107 -17.56 19.81 16.54
CA ALA A 107 -17.20 20.82 17.54
C ALA A 107 -18.12 22.06 17.58
N ARG A 108 -18.91 22.30 16.53
CA ARG A 108 -19.84 23.44 16.43
C ARG A 108 -21.31 23.03 16.59
N LYS A 109 -21.59 21.74 16.76
CA LYS A 109 -22.95 21.25 17.02
C LYS A 109 -23.31 21.50 18.47
N ASP A 110 -24.51 22.00 18.70
CA ASP A 110 -25.03 22.17 20.05
C ASP A 110 -25.18 20.79 20.70
N THR A 111 -24.40 20.55 21.75
CA THR A 111 -24.37 19.26 22.46
C THR A 111 -25.72 18.96 23.12
N SER A 112 -26.54 19.99 23.38
CA SER A 112 -27.92 19.88 23.85
C SER A 112 -28.86 19.24 22.83
N ASP A 113 -28.60 19.42 21.54
CA ASP A 113 -29.45 18.88 20.46
C ASP A 113 -29.21 17.38 20.24
N GLY A 114 -28.11 16.87 20.80
CA GLY A 114 -27.76 15.47 20.79
C GLY A 114 -27.73 14.88 19.38
N LYS A 115 -28.31 13.69 19.21
CA LYS A 115 -28.31 12.97 17.93
C LYS A 115 -29.06 13.68 16.79
N LEU A 116 -29.93 14.64 17.12
CA LEU A 116 -30.78 15.35 16.16
C LEU A 116 -30.25 16.75 15.79
N ALA A 117 -29.03 17.09 16.25
CA ALA A 117 -28.39 18.35 15.90
C ALA A 117 -28.28 18.51 14.37
N PRO A 118 -28.63 19.68 13.81
CA PRO A 118 -28.52 19.93 12.39
C PRO A 118 -27.07 19.78 11.92
N THR A 119 -26.87 19.05 10.83
CA THR A 119 -25.55 18.85 10.22
C THR A 119 -25.06 20.08 9.47
N TRP A 120 -25.96 21.00 9.12
CA TRP A 120 -25.67 22.23 8.39
C TRP A 120 -26.03 23.43 9.26
N GLY A 121 -25.13 24.39 9.38
CA GLY A 121 -25.41 25.70 9.98
C GLY A 121 -26.28 26.55 9.05
N GLY A 122 -26.84 27.65 9.55
CA GLY A 122 -27.69 28.54 8.76
C GLY A 122 -27.00 29.11 7.50
N PRO A 123 -27.78 29.66 6.56
CA PRO A 123 -27.24 30.25 5.35
C PRO A 123 -26.32 31.44 5.71
N PHE A 124 -25.10 31.42 5.14
CA PHE A 124 -24.10 32.48 5.22
C PHE A 124 -24.06 33.26 3.91
#